data_AF-A0A1B7JA81-F1
#
_entry.id   AF-A0A1B7JA81-F1
#
_cell.length_a   1.000
_cell.length_b   1.000
_cell.length_c   1.000
_cell.angle_alpha   90.00
_cell.angle_beta   90.00
_cell.angle_gamma   90.00
#
_symmetry.space_group_name_H-M   'P 1'
#
loop_
_entity.id
_entity.type
_entity.pdbx_description
1 polymer ?
#
loop_
_entity_poly.entity_id
_entity_poly.type
_entity_poly.pdbx_seq_one_letter_code
_entity_poly.pdbx_strand_id
1 'polypeptide(L)'
;MSEVKNYSITKTIDFYINEASPETIAGRRIYLETVLAPRLRKGLAVLNNINLPEQEDIELRDVYQRGVDFFDKLFDAPVPQVNTTTSN
;
A
#
# COMPACT_ATOMS: atom_id res chain seq x y z
N MET A 1 16.97 9.36 -12.33
CA MET A 1 16.02 8.85 -11.32
C MET A 1 14.90 8.14 -12.08
N SER A 2 14.38 7.02 -11.60
CA SER A 2 13.26 6.31 -12.26
C SER A 2 12.02 7.21 -12.33
N GLU A 3 11.38 7.31 -13.50
CA GLU A 3 10.17 8.13 -13.69
C GLU A 3 8.98 7.56 -12.91
N VAL A 4 8.98 6.26 -12.62
CA VAL A 4 7.97 5.55 -11.81
C VAL A 4 7.82 6.17 -10.41
N LYS A 5 8.91 6.72 -9.84
CA LYS A 5 8.87 7.40 -8.53
C LYS A 5 8.03 8.68 -8.54
N ASN A 6 7.77 9.25 -9.72
CA ASN A 6 6.96 10.46 -9.85
C ASN A 6 5.46 10.17 -9.92
N TYR A 7 5.05 8.93 -10.20
CA TYR A 7 3.65 8.55 -10.22
C TYR A 7 3.01 8.71 -8.84
N SER A 8 1.79 9.27 -8.82
CA SER A 8 1.06 9.52 -7.57
C SER A 8 0.83 8.24 -6.76
N ILE A 9 0.66 7.10 -7.43
CA ILE A 9 0.45 5.82 -6.75
C ILE A 9 1.72 5.34 -6.03
N THR A 10 2.89 5.51 -6.65
CA THR A 10 4.18 5.16 -6.05
C THR A 10 4.43 5.97 -4.79
N LYS A 11 4.22 7.29 -4.86
CA LYS A 11 4.33 8.18 -3.68
C LYS A 11 3.35 7.81 -2.57
N THR A 12 2.13 7.44 -2.95
CA THR A 12 1.10 7.02 -1.98
C THR A 12 1.51 5.73 -1.26
N ILE A 13 2.02 4.75 -2.00
CA ILE A 13 2.50 3.48 -1.43
C ILE A 13 3.71 3.74 -0.53
N ASP A 14 4.70 4.50 -1.01
CA ASP A 14 5.91 4.80 -0.24
C ASP A 14 5.58 5.55 1.06
N PHE A 15 4.62 6.48 1.03
CA PHE A 15 4.12 7.15 2.24
C PHE A 15 3.56 6.15 3.24
N TYR A 16 2.64 5.27 2.84
CA TYR A 16 2.02 4.33 3.79
C TYR A 16 2.99 3.28 4.33
N ILE A 17 3.98 2.88 3.54
CA ILE A 17 4.98 1.89 3.96
C ILE A 17 6.03 2.50 4.89
N ASN A 18 6.53 3.70 4.58
CA ASN A 18 7.75 4.22 5.22
C ASN A 18 7.51 5.44 6.12
N GLU A 19 6.45 6.22 5.89
CA GLU A 19 6.26 7.54 6.50
C GLU A 19 5.02 7.62 7.40
N ALA A 20 3.97 6.86 7.08
CA ALA A 20 2.70 6.93 7.80
C ALA A 20 2.84 6.39 9.23
N SER A 21 2.43 7.20 10.20
CA SER A 21 2.35 6.77 11.59
C SER A 21 1.26 5.69 11.78
N PRO A 22 1.36 4.85 12.83
CA PRO A 22 0.30 3.88 13.16
C PRO A 22 -1.07 4.53 13.33
N GLU A 23 -1.13 5.73 13.90
CA GLU A 23 -2.37 6.52 14.06
C GLU A 23 -2.95 6.95 12.71
N THR A 24 -2.10 7.35 11.77
CA THR A 24 -2.51 7.68 10.40
C THR A 24 -3.09 6.46 9.70
N ILE A 25 -2.46 5.30 9.87
CA ILE A 25 -2.92 4.02 9.33
C ILE A 25 -4.27 3.63 9.94
N ALA A 26 -4.41 3.73 11.27
CA ALA A 26 -5.65 3.42 11.98
C ALA A 26 -6.79 4.35 11.56
N GLY A 27 -6.54 5.66 11.51
CA GLY A 27 -7.53 6.66 11.08
C GLY A 27 -7.96 6.53 9.63
N ARG A 28 -7.18 5.85 8.79
CA ARG A 28 -7.51 5.59 7.38
C ARG A 28 -7.86 4.14 7.08
N ARG A 29 -8.00 3.26 8.10
CA ARG A 29 -8.15 1.82 7.89
C ARG A 29 -9.26 1.47 6.90
N ILE A 30 -10.44 2.07 7.02
CA ILE A 30 -11.57 1.83 6.09
C ILE A 30 -11.18 2.15 4.65
N TYR A 31 -10.54 3.31 4.41
CA TYR A 31 -10.09 3.69 3.06
C TYR A 31 -9.01 2.74 2.53
N LEU A 32 -8.03 2.39 3.37
CA LEU A 32 -6.94 1.50 2.98
C LEU A 32 -7.46 0.11 2.60
N GLU A 33 -8.39 -0.42 3.39
CA GLU A 33 -8.93 -1.77 3.23
C GLU A 33 -9.94 -1.87 2.08
N THR A 34 -10.84 -0.89 1.95
CA THR A 34 -11.95 -0.97 0.98
C THR A 34 -11.64 -0.32 -0.36
N VAL A 35 -10.64 0.57 -0.43
CA VAL A 35 -10.32 1.34 -1.65
C VAL A 35 -8.90 1.09 -2.13
N LEU A 36 -7.89 1.41 -1.30
CA LEU A 36 -6.51 1.42 -1.77
C LEU A 36 -6.00 0.01 -2.06
N ALA A 37 -6.10 -0.92 -1.10
CA ALA A 37 -5.61 -2.29 -1.29
C ALA A 37 -6.32 -3.03 -2.45
N PRO A 38 -7.66 -2.98 -2.59
CA PRO A 38 -8.33 -3.57 -3.76
C PRO A 38 -7.89 -2.96 -5.09
N ARG A 39 -7.63 -1.65 -5.12
CA ARG A 39 -7.12 -0.97 -6.33
C ARG A 39 -5.72 -1.44 -6.69
N LEU A 40 -4.84 -1.58 -5.71
CA LEU A 40 -3.48 -2.10 -5.93
C LEU A 40 -3.52 -3.55 -6.41
N ARG A 41 -4.32 -4.42 -5.80
CA ARG A 41 -4.47 -5.82 -6.25
C ARG A 41 -4.97 -5.90 -7.70
N LYS A 42 -5.95 -5.07 -8.07
CA LYS A 42 -6.45 -5.00 -9.46
C LYS A 42 -5.37 -4.51 -10.43
N GLY A 43 -4.63 -3.46 -10.09
CA GLY A 43 -3.56 -2.94 -10.94
C GLY A 43 -2.42 -3.94 -11.10
N LEU A 44 -2.02 -4.61 -10.02
CA LEU A 44 -1.02 -5.67 -10.05
C LEU A 44 -1.46 -6.85 -10.92
N ALA A 45 -2.72 -7.27 -10.83
CA ALA A 45 -3.26 -8.31 -11.69
C ALA A 45 -3.18 -7.91 -13.18
N VAL A 46 -3.45 -6.65 -13.52
CA VAL A 46 -3.27 -6.16 -14.90
C VAL A 46 -1.79 -6.24 -15.31
N LEU A 47 -0.89 -5.68 -14.51
CA LEU A 47 0.56 -5.66 -14.77
C LEU A 47 1.16 -7.06 -14.91
N ASN A 48 0.62 -8.05 -14.19
CA ASN A 48 1.05 -9.46 -14.29
C ASN A 48 0.55 -10.17 -15.56
N ASN A 49 -0.52 -9.67 -16.19
CA ASN A 49 -1.12 -10.27 -17.39
C ASN A 49 -0.63 -9.65 -18.70
N ILE A 50 0.10 -8.54 -18.63
CA ILE A 50 0.72 -7.92 -19.81
C ILE A 50 2.20 -8.30 -19.87
N ASN A 51 2.71 -8.57 -21.07
CA ASN A 51 4.15 -8.68 -21.27
C ASN A 51 4.73 -7.28 -21.11
N LEU A 52 5.63 -7.09 -20.14
CA LEU A 52 6.22 -5.80 -19.77
C LEU A 52 7.61 -5.67 -20.40
N PRO A 53 7.74 -5.03 -21.59
CA PRO A 53 9.02 -4.92 -22.26
C PRO A 53 9.91 -3.80 -21.67
N GLU A 54 9.31 -2.83 -20.98
CA GLU A 54 10.01 -1.65 -20.48
C GLU A 54 10.40 -1.81 -19.01
N GLN A 55 11.60 -1.33 -18.65
CA GLN A 55 12.11 -1.39 -17.28
C GLN A 55 11.20 -0.65 -16.29
N GLU A 56 10.56 0.42 -16.73
CA GLU A 56 9.64 1.22 -15.92
C GLU A 56 8.39 0.43 -15.53
N ASP A 57 7.88 -0.43 -16.43
CA ASP A 57 6.74 -1.27 -16.11
C ASP A 57 7.10 -2.34 -15.06
N ILE A 58 8.31 -2.89 -15.14
CA ILE A 58 8.83 -3.84 -14.14
C ILE A 58 8.93 -3.16 -12.77
N GLU A 59 9.51 -1.96 -12.73
CA GLU A 59 9.60 -1.16 -11.50
C GLU A 59 8.22 -0.79 -10.95
N LEU A 60 7.25 -0.46 -11.81
CA LEU A 60 5.89 -0.17 -11.42
C LEU A 60 5.20 -1.41 -10.83
N ARG A 61 5.38 -2.58 -11.44
CA ARG A 61 4.87 -3.85 -10.92
C ARG A 61 5.43 -4.14 -9.52
N ASP A 62 6.72 -3.95 -9.32
CA ASP A 62 7.37 -4.18 -8.03
C ASP A 62 6.86 -3.20 -6.95
N VAL A 63 6.59 -1.94 -7.31
CA VAL A 63 5.92 -0.97 -6.43
C VAL A 63 4.53 -1.46 -6.02
N TYR A 64 3.72 -1.93 -6.97
CA TYR A 64 2.38 -2.45 -6.69
C TYR A 64 2.44 -3.71 -5.81
N GLN A 65 3.36 -4.63 -6.07
CA GLN A 65 3.57 -5.83 -5.27
C GLN A 65 3.90 -5.47 -3.81
N ARG A 66 4.87 -4.56 -3.59
CA ARG A 66 5.22 -4.09 -2.24
C ARG A 66 4.02 -3.49 -1.49
N GLY A 67 3.20 -2.72 -2.19
CA GLY A 67 1.97 -2.16 -1.63
C GLY A 67 0.97 -3.24 -1.21
N VAL A 68 0.71 -4.21 -2.08
CA VAL A 68 -0.19 -5.34 -1.78
C VAL A 68 0.32 -6.15 -0.59
N ASP A 69 1.60 -6.53 -0.58
CA ASP A 69 2.19 -7.33 0.49
C ASP A 69 2.10 -6.62 1.86
N PHE A 70 2.31 -5.30 1.87
CA PHE A 70 2.18 -4.49 3.08
C PHE A 70 0.74 -4.50 3.60
N PHE A 71 -0.24 -4.24 2.73
CA PHE A 71 -1.64 -4.16 3.13
C PHE A 71 -2.22 -5.53 3.52
N ASP A 72 -1.84 -6.60 2.82
CA ASP A 72 -2.24 -7.96 3.20
C ASP A 72 -1.78 -8.29 4.62
N LYS A 73 -0.51 -8.01 4.95
CA LYS A 73 0.02 -8.18 6.32
C LYS A 73 -0.66 -7.26 7.34
N LEU A 74 -0.95 -6.01 6.97
CA LEU A 74 -1.60 -5.04 7.85
C LEU A 74 -3.02 -5.48 8.25
N PHE A 75 -3.74 -6.13 7.33
CA PHE A 75 -5.12 -6.54 7.55
C PHE A 75 -5.25 -7.95 8.13
N ASP A 76 -4.30 -8.85 7.84
CA ASP A 76 -4.20 -10.15 8.52
C ASP A 76 -3.76 -10.02 9.98
N ALA A 77 -3.03 -8.94 10.33
CA ALA A 77 -2.66 -8.68 11.71
C ALA A 77 -3.89 -8.32 12.57
N PRO A 78 -4.04 -8.90 13.78
CA PRO A 78 -5.08 -8.48 14.72
C PRO A 78 -4.94 -6.99 14.98
N VAL A 79 -6.06 -6.25 14.89
CA VAL A 79 -6.09 -4.80 15.11
C VAL A 79 -5.45 -4.51 16.47
N PRO A 80 -4.36 -3.71 16.53
CA PRO A 80 -3.82 -3.28 17.81
C PRO A 80 -4.93 -2.58 18.56
N GLN A 81 -5.43 -3.18 19.64
CA GLN A 81 -6.35 -2.52 20.53
C GLN A 81 -5.60 -1.33 21.11
N VAL A 82 -6.01 -0.11 20.74
CA VAL A 82 -5.57 1.11 21.40
C VAL A 82 -6.13 1.02 22.81
N ASN A 83 -5.32 0.53 23.74
CA ASN A 83 -5.67 0.54 25.15
C ASN A 83 -5.64 2.01 25.59
N THR A 84 -6.80 2.67 25.54
CA THR A 84 -7.03 3.91 26.27
C THR A 84 -7.02 3.57 27.75
N THR A 85 -5.84 3.66 28.37
CA THR A 85 -5.72 3.69 29.82
C THR A 85 -6.29 5.03 30.30
N THR A 86 -7.59 5.06 30.55
CA THR A 86 -8.19 6.10 31.40
C THR A 86 -7.71 5.82 32.83
N SER A 87 -6.68 6.53 33.27
CA SER A 87 -6.37 6.62 34.69
C SER A 87 -7.43 7.50 35.36
N ASN A 88 -8.18 6.90 36.29
CA ASN A 88 -8.98 7.62 37.29
C ASN A 88 -8.09 8.22 38.38
#